data_AF-A0A358AY89-F1
#
_entry.id   AF-A0A358AY89-F1
#
_cell.length_a   1.000
_cell.length_b   1.000
_cell.length_c   1.000
_cell.angle_alpha   90.00
_cell.angle_beta   90.00
_cell.angle_gamma   90.00
#
_symmetry.space_group_name_H-M   'P 1'
#
loop_
_entity.id
_entity.type
_entity.pdbx_description
1 polymer ?
#
loop_
_entity_poly.entity_id
_entity_poly.type
_entity_poly.pdbx_seq_one_letter_code
_entity_poly.pdbx_strand_id
1 'polypeptide(L)' 'MLSGHIHVSFAGPFTAAPGLIFVQAGTGLSHRTRAEANAFNLLDFGPDGVEIRTILADETGQFTRADLRHSHRFTATL' A
#
# COMPACT_ATOMS: atom_id res chain seq x y z
N MET A 1 -9.12 -3.45 6.10
CA MET A 1 -10.03 -3.06 5.01
C MET A 1 -9.20 -2.77 3.77
N LEU A 2 -9.45 -3.47 2.67
CA LEU A 2 -8.84 -3.18 1.37
C LEU A 2 -9.84 -2.38 0.54
N SER A 3 -9.41 -1.23 0.03
CA SER A 3 -10.20 -0.34 -0.81
C SER A 3 -9.39 0.08 -2.03
N GLY A 4 -10.08 0.62 -3.04
CA GLY A 4 -9.50 1.10 -4.29
C GLY A 4 -10.29 2.31 -4.80
N HIS A 5 -10.42 2.46 -6.13
CA HIS A 5 -11.23 3.49 -6.82
C HIS A 5 -10.64 4.91 -6.86
N ILE A 6 -9.98 5.39 -5.80
CA ILE A 6 -9.45 6.77 -5.76
C ILE A 6 -8.13 6.93 -6.53
N HIS A 7 -7.45 5.81 -6.84
CA HIS A 7 -6.16 5.77 -7.56
C HIS A 7 -5.07 6.57 -6.83
N VAL A 8 -5.04 6.47 -5.49
CA VAL A 8 -4.01 7.02 -4.60
C VAL A 8 -3.73 5.96 -3.54
N SER A 9 -2.46 5.73 -3.23
CA SER A 9 -2.02 4.67 -2.33
C SER A 9 -1.85 5.19 -0.90
N PHE A 10 -2.41 4.44 0.05
CA PHE A 10 -2.25 4.69 1.48
C PHE A 10 -2.31 3.37 2.26
N ALA A 11 -1.49 3.25 3.29
CA ALA A 11 -1.58 2.20 4.27
C ALA A 11 -1.40 2.80 5.66
N GLY A 12 -2.31 2.50 6.59
CA GLY A 12 -2.24 3.08 7.93
C GLY A 12 -3.27 2.49 8.89
N PRO A 13 -3.07 2.68 10.21
CA PRO A 13 -4.00 2.19 11.22
C PRO A 13 -5.29 3.03 11.25
N PHE A 14 -6.41 2.43 11.62
CA PHE A 14 -7.62 3.18 12.00
C PHE A 14 -7.46 3.74 13.42
N THR A 15 -7.55 5.06 13.57
CA THR A 15 -7.52 5.70 14.89
C THR A 15 -8.76 5.37 15.73
N ALA A 16 -9.93 5.24 15.09
CA ALA A 16 -11.20 4.93 15.75
C ALA A 16 -11.47 3.42 15.93
N ALA A 17 -10.61 2.55 15.39
CA ALA A 17 -10.75 1.10 15.49
C ALA A 17 -9.37 0.44 15.60
N PRO A 18 -8.78 0.40 16.83
CA PRO A 18 -7.50 -0.25 17.07
C PRO A 18 -7.49 -1.70 16.58
N GLY A 19 -6.35 -2.15 16.05
CA GLY A 19 -6.19 -3.49 15.46
C GLY A 19 -6.65 -3.61 14.00
N LEU A 20 -7.35 -2.60 13.46
CA LEU A 20 -7.68 -2.56 12.03
C LEU A 20 -6.70 -1.67 11.25
N ILE A 21 -6.36 -2.15 10.05
CA ILE A 21 -5.53 -1.43 9.09
C ILE A 21 -6.38 -1.09 7.87
N PHE A 22 -6.25 0.15 7.39
CA PHE A 22 -6.78 0.58 6.12
C PHE A 22 -5.69 0.51 5.06
N VAL A 23 -6.00 -0.14 3.94
CA VAL A 23 -5.16 -0.14 2.74
C VAL A 23 -6.00 0.40 1.59
N GLN A 24 -5.66 1.58 1.11
CA GLN A 24 -6.17 2.14 -0.12
C GLN A 24 -5.17 1.80 -1.22
N ALA A 25 -5.55 0.91 -2.13
CA ALA A 25 -4.75 0.59 -3.29
C ALA A 25 -4.82 1.74 -4.31
N GLY A 26 -3.65 2.09 -4.85
CA GLY A 26 -3.55 2.91 -6.04
C GLY A 26 -4.06 2.17 -7.29
N THR A 27 -3.40 2.39 -8.42
CA THR A 27 -3.71 1.70 -9.68
C THR A 27 -2.43 1.28 -10.36
N GLY A 28 -2.37 0.06 -10.91
CA GLY A 28 -1.17 -0.44 -11.57
C GLY A 28 -1.08 -0.12 -13.07
N LEU A 29 -2.17 0.36 -13.68
CA LEU A 29 -2.31 0.42 -15.15
C LEU A 29 -2.92 1.73 -15.67
N SER A 30 -3.13 2.73 -14.81
CA SER A 30 -3.80 3.97 -15.21
C SER A 30 -2.80 5.10 -15.41
N HIS A 31 -2.60 5.49 -16.67
CA HIS A 31 -1.82 6.68 -17.03
C HIS A 31 -2.63 7.98 -16.97
N ARG A 32 -3.85 7.97 -16.41
CA ARG A 32 -4.58 9.21 -16.16
C ARG A 32 -3.73 10.04 -15.21
N THR A 33 -3.19 11.16 -15.70
CA THR A 33 -2.42 12.15 -14.93
C THR A 33 -3.06 12.37 -13.57
N ARG A 34 -2.46 11.77 -12.54
CA ARG A 34 -2.84 11.90 -11.14
C ARG A 34 -1.56 12.01 -10.31
N ALA A 35 -1.72 12.46 -9.08
CA ALA A 35 -0.67 12.85 -8.15
C ALA A 35 0.34 11.74 -7.75
N GLU A 36 0.21 10.52 -8.28
CA GLU A 36 1.04 9.36 -7.93
C GLU A 36 1.27 8.47 -9.16
N ALA A 37 2.45 7.86 -9.25
CA ALA A 37 2.75 6.85 -10.27
C ALA A 37 1.89 5.59 -10.09
N ASN A 38 1.88 4.71 -11.09
CA ASN A 38 1.22 3.42 -10.95
C ASN A 38 1.79 2.69 -9.73
N ALA A 39 0.93 2.04 -8.95
CA ALA A 39 1.32 1.45 -7.69
C ALA A 39 0.49 0.21 -7.34
N PHE A 40 1.09 -0.67 -6.54
CA PHE A 40 0.39 -1.76 -5.86
C PHE A 40 0.92 -1.94 -4.44
N ASN A 41 0.15 -2.64 -3.61
CA ASN A 41 0.56 -3.00 -2.26
C ASN A 41 0.97 -4.48 -2.21
N LEU A 42 2.10 -4.75 -1.55
CA LEU A 42 2.52 -6.10 -1.18
C LEU A 42 2.30 -6.28 0.32
N LEU A 43 1.49 -7.28 0.68
CA LEU A 43 1.15 -7.61 2.07
C LEU A 43 1.79 -8.96 2.42
N ASP A 44 2.81 -8.93 3.26
CA ASP A 44 3.46 -10.14 3.79
C ASP A 44 2.91 -10.42 5.19
N PHE A 45 2.15 -11.50 5.32
CA PHE A 45 1.62 -11.96 6.59
C PHE A 45 2.60 -12.92 7.27
N GLY A 46 2.84 -12.69 8.55
CA GLY A 46 3.58 -13.59 9.43
C GLY A 46 2.81 -13.84 10.74
N PRO A 47 3.35 -14.68 11.63
CA PRO A 47 2.70 -15.01 12.90
C PRO A 47 2.37 -13.78 13.76
N ASP A 48 3.24 -12.76 13.72
CA ASP A 48 3.16 -11.59 14.59
C ASP A 48 2.46 -10.39 13.94
N GLY A 49 1.94 -10.55 12.71
CA GLY A 49 1.21 -9.49 12.02
C GLY A 49 1.51 -9.41 10.53
N VAL A 50 1.49 -8.19 9.99
CA VAL A 50 1.63 -7.95 8.55
C VAL A 50 2.60 -6.82 8.26
N GLU A 51 3.45 -7.04 7.26
CA GLU A 51 4.24 -5.99 6.63
C GLU A 51 3.55 -5.53 5.34
N ILE A 52 3.26 -4.24 5.25
CA ILE A 52 2.62 -3.65 4.08
C ILE A 52 3.62 -2.72 3.41
N ARG A 53 3.87 -2.99 2.13
CA ARG A 53 4.75 -2.19 1.28
C ARG A 53 3.97 -1.63 0.11
N THR A 54 4.14 -0.34 -0.17
CA THR A 54 3.61 0.28 -1.40
C THR A 54 4.75 0.39 -2.41
N ILE A 55 4.61 -0.25 -3.56
CA ILE A 55 5.60 -0.29 -4.64
C ILE A 55 5.08 0.57 -5.79
N LEU A 56 5.89 1.53 -6.24
CA LEU A 56 5.56 2.40 -7.37
C LEU A 56 6.28 1.92 -8.62
N ALA A 57 5.68 2.20 -9.76
CA ALA A 57 6.36 2.11 -11.02
C ALA A 57 7.35 3.28 -11.14
N ASP A 58 8.51 3.01 -11.73
CA ASP A 58 9.46 4.02 -12.15
C ASP A 58 8.94 4.84 -13.37
N GLU A 59 9.77 5.77 -13.84
CA GLU A 59 9.45 6.61 -15.01
C GLU A 59 9.24 5.82 -16.31
N THR A 60 9.76 4.58 -16.37
CA THR A 60 9.60 3.67 -17.52
C THR A 60 8.40 2.73 -17.36
N GLY A 61 7.69 2.81 -16.24
CA GLY A 61 6.53 1.97 -15.92
C GLY A 61 6.89 0.61 -15.30
N GLN A 62 8.16 0.38 -14.93
CA GLN A 62 8.61 -0.87 -14.31
C GLN A 62 8.47 -0.82 -12.80
N PHE A 63 8.12 -1.95 -12.19
CA PHE A 63 8.03 -2.09 -10.74
C PHE A 63 9.25 -2.85 -10.22
N THR A 64 10.06 -2.22 -9.38
CA THR A 64 11.16 -2.90 -8.71
C THR A 64 10.98 -2.91 -7.20
N ARG A 65 11.67 -3.82 -6.51
CA ARG A 65 11.61 -3.92 -5.05
C ARG A 65 12.25 -2.72 -4.34
N ALA A 66 13.05 -1.93 -5.06
CA ALA A 66 13.69 -0.71 -4.54
C ALA A 66 12.73 0.49 -4.52
N ASP A 67 11.65 0.46 -5.31
CA ASP A 67 10.71 1.58 -5.49
C ASP A 67 9.64 1.63 -4.39
N LEU A 68 10.10 1.55 -3.15
CA LEU A 68 9.27 1.52 -1.95
C LEU A 68 8.91 2.93 -1.50
N ARG A 69 7.60 3.24 -1.43
CA ARG A 69 7.12 4.50 -0.86
C ARG A 69 7.05 4.51 0.65
N HIS A 70 6.61 3.40 1.21
CA HIS A 70 6.35 3.21 2.63
C HIS A 70 6.38 1.72 2.96
N SER A 71 6.99 1.38 4.09
CA SER A 71 6.85 0.09 4.74
C SER A 71 6.25 0.32 6.12
N HIS A 72 5.21 -0.43 6.44
CA HIS A 72 4.63 -0.47 7.78
C HIS A 72 4.59 -1.91 8.26
N ARG A 73 5.17 -2.14 9.44
CA ARG A 73 4.95 -3.36 10.21
C ARG A 73 3.85 -3.10 11.21
N PHE A 74 2.77 -3.86 11.10
CA PHE A 74 1.68 -3.83 12.07
C PHE A 74 1.71 -5.12 12.86
N THR A 75 1.79 -4.99 14.17
CA THR A 75 1.77 -6.12 15.09
C THR A 75 0.33 -6.44 15.45
N ALA A 76 -0.05 -7.72 15.44
CA ALA A 76 -1.30 -8.13 16.06
C ALA A 76 -1.18 -7.86 17.57
N THR A 77 -2.02 -6.96 18.09
CA THR A 77 -2.14 -6.78 19.54
C THR A 77 -3.24 -7.73 20.00
N LEU A 78 -2.90 -8.69 20.87
CA LEU A 78 -3.86 -9.62 21.50
C LEU A 78 -4.85 -8.87 22.40
#